data_AF-A0A959UZS4-F1
#
_entry.id   AF-A0A959UZS4-F1
#
_cell.length_a   1.000
_cell.length_b   1.000
_cell.length_c   1.000
_cell.angle_alpha   90.00
_cell.angle_beta   90.00
_cell.angle_gamma   90.00
#
_symmetry.space_group_name_H-M   'P 1'
#
loop_
_entity.id
_entity.type
_entity.pdbx_description
1 polymer ?
#
loop_
_entity_poly.entity_id
_entity_poly.type
_entity_poly.pdbx_seq_one_letter_code
_entity_poly.pdbx_strand_id
1 'polypeptide(L)'
;MGEWGLFWTAFGLTNVLFGAVTAAWLLRWQDRLSLPAVPLAIVGAGLAPFVVTLVLYYGMMLLPGTSALAYVALVTGVMLALSVTAGDGWGRLAAMLHRIVRGASDPALWPFWLGSLAVVVIAVLLLPNKPLVDHDVLEYGVQGRVFLRDRAIHFVRHRFDPATGFYYVGLHGFSFPLMFTWEGLVGEVVVAAGDGWSRSITIWYAWLLIALVWSLLRMARPWLAVAGTLTMTLPLGFLFLLVVYHLDSYRIFLFS
;
A
#
# COMPACT_ATOMS: atom_id res chain seq x y z
N MET A 1 -10.52 13.40 16.10
CA MET A 1 -10.92 12.83 14.80
C MET A 1 -11.29 11.37 15.03
N GLY A 2 -12.37 10.84 14.44
CA GLY A 2 -12.76 9.43 14.65
C GLY A 2 -11.85 8.45 13.90
N GLU A 3 -12.00 7.15 14.14
CA GLU A 3 -11.26 6.07 13.46
C GLU A 3 -11.30 6.22 11.94
N TRP A 4 -12.48 6.49 11.37
CA TRP A 4 -12.64 6.73 9.93
C TRP A 4 -11.91 7.97 9.43
N GLY A 5 -11.76 9.00 10.26
CA GLY A 5 -10.98 10.18 9.90
C GLY A 5 -9.49 9.86 9.81
N LEU A 6 -8.97 9.02 10.72
CA LEU A 6 -7.60 8.50 10.64
C LEU A 6 -7.41 7.66 9.39
N PHE A 7 -8.35 6.74 9.12
CA PHE A 7 -8.34 5.92 7.91
C PHE A 7 -8.19 6.76 6.64
N TRP A 8 -9.08 7.74 6.43
CA TRP A 8 -9.04 8.58 5.22
C TRP A 8 -7.78 9.44 5.15
N THR A 9 -7.28 9.90 6.30
CA THR A 9 -6.04 10.67 6.38
C THR A 9 -4.84 9.82 5.96
N ALA A 10 -4.68 8.64 6.57
CA ALA A 10 -3.58 7.72 6.27
C ALA A 10 -3.65 7.19 4.83
N PHE A 11 -4.86 6.85 4.34
CA PHE A 11 -5.09 6.39 2.96
C PHE A 11 -4.81 7.49 1.94
N GLY A 12 -5.39 8.69 2.13
CA GLY A 12 -5.19 9.82 1.24
C GLY A 12 -3.73 10.27 1.19
N LEU A 13 -3.05 10.31 2.34
CA LEU A 13 -1.64 10.65 2.41
C LEU A 13 -0.77 9.59 1.70
N THR A 14 -0.96 8.31 2.04
CA THR A 14 -0.03 7.25 1.65
C THR A 14 -0.32 6.67 0.27
N ASN A 15 -1.57 6.33 -0.02
CA ASN A 15 -1.94 5.63 -1.25
C ASN A 15 -2.21 6.60 -2.39
N VAL A 16 -2.72 7.80 -2.09
CA VAL A 16 -3.05 8.81 -3.11
C VAL A 16 -1.92 9.81 -3.29
N LEU A 17 -1.58 10.61 -2.28
CA LEU A 17 -0.59 11.67 -2.41
C LEU A 17 0.82 11.11 -2.64
N PHE A 18 1.32 10.26 -1.74
CA PHE A 18 2.62 9.63 -1.91
C PHE A 18 2.62 8.66 -3.09
N GLY A 19 1.50 7.98 -3.37
CA GLY A 19 1.33 7.16 -4.58
C GLY A 19 1.50 7.95 -5.89
N ALA A 20 0.97 9.17 -5.95
CA ALA A 20 1.17 10.07 -7.09
C ALA A 20 2.63 10.52 -7.20
N VAL A 21 3.29 10.82 -6.07
CA VAL A 21 4.72 11.18 -6.03
C VAL A 21 5.58 10.06 -6.60
N THR A 22 5.41 8.82 -6.12
CA THR A 22 6.20 7.68 -6.59
C THR A 22 5.88 7.33 -8.04
N ALA A 23 4.62 7.43 -8.47
CA ALA A 23 4.23 7.25 -9.86
C ALA A 23 4.87 8.31 -10.78
N ALA A 24 4.82 9.59 -10.42
CA ALA A 24 5.46 10.66 -11.17
C ALA A 24 6.99 10.44 -11.23
N TRP A 25 7.60 10.08 -10.10
CA TRP A 25 9.04 9.81 -10.02
C TRP A 25 9.47 8.63 -10.90
N LEU A 26 8.67 7.57 -11.01
CA LEU A 26 8.94 6.48 -11.95
C LEU A 26 8.73 6.90 -13.41
N LEU A 27 7.66 7.63 -13.70
CA LEU A 27 7.32 8.07 -15.06
C LEU A 27 8.40 8.95 -15.70
N ARG A 28 9.21 9.67 -14.91
CA ARG A 28 10.38 10.40 -15.43
C ARG A 28 11.40 9.49 -16.11
N TRP A 29 11.43 8.21 -15.74
CA TRP A 29 12.34 7.20 -16.29
C TRP A 29 11.71 6.37 -17.40
N GLN A 30 10.44 6.61 -17.74
CA GLN A 30 9.66 5.80 -18.65
C GLN A 30 10.37 5.55 -19.99
N ASP A 31 10.89 6.60 -20.63
CA ASP A 31 11.55 6.49 -21.94
C ASP A 31 12.85 5.71 -21.86
N ARG A 32 13.63 5.90 -20.78
CA ARG A 32 14.89 5.17 -20.57
C ARG A 32 14.67 3.70 -20.31
N LEU A 33 13.60 3.36 -19.58
CA LEU A 33 13.25 1.98 -19.27
C LEU A 33 12.46 1.31 -20.40
N SER A 34 11.97 2.08 -21.38
CA SER A 34 11.07 1.59 -22.44
C SER A 34 9.85 0.85 -21.89
N LEU A 35 9.34 1.30 -20.74
CA LEU A 35 8.18 0.72 -20.07
C LEU A 35 6.89 1.51 -20.38
N PRO A 36 5.73 0.85 -20.42
CA PRO A 36 4.45 1.53 -20.61
C PRO A 36 4.05 2.38 -19.39
N ALA A 37 3.51 3.57 -19.66
CA ALA A 37 3.19 4.56 -18.63
C ALA A 37 2.18 4.07 -17.58
N VAL A 38 1.07 3.43 -18.01
CA VAL A 38 -0.01 3.02 -17.09
C VAL A 38 0.45 1.94 -16.11
N PRO A 39 1.05 0.81 -16.54
CA PRO A 39 1.65 -0.15 -15.63
C PRO A 39 2.68 0.48 -14.69
N LEU A 40 3.54 1.37 -15.20
CA LEU A 40 4.58 2.03 -14.40
C LEU A 40 3.98 2.92 -13.31
N ALA A 41 2.89 3.63 -13.61
CA ALA A 41 2.17 4.43 -12.62
C ALA A 41 1.47 3.58 -11.56
N ILE A 42 0.90 2.44 -11.94
CA ILE A 42 0.30 1.47 -11.01
C ILE A 42 1.36 0.92 -10.05
N VAL A 43 2.53 0.52 -10.57
CA VAL A 43 3.69 0.13 -9.77
C VAL A 43 4.11 1.25 -8.81
N GLY A 44 4.17 2.49 -9.30
CA GLY A 44 4.43 3.66 -8.48
C GLY A 44 3.47 3.78 -7.31
N ALA A 45 2.16 3.69 -7.55
CA ALA A 45 1.13 3.75 -6.51
C ALA A 45 1.30 2.64 -5.46
N GLY A 46 1.71 1.43 -5.86
CA GLY A 46 2.03 0.35 -4.94
C GLY A 46 3.39 0.48 -4.23
N LEU A 47 4.33 1.26 -4.75
CA LEU A 47 5.61 1.50 -4.07
C LEU A 47 5.49 2.47 -2.90
N ALA A 48 4.50 3.36 -2.88
CA ALA A 48 4.42 4.39 -1.85
C ALA A 48 4.37 3.84 -0.40
N PRO A 49 3.49 2.88 -0.05
CA PRO A 49 3.52 2.27 1.28
C PRO A 49 4.85 1.60 1.61
N PHE A 50 5.52 1.00 0.61
CA PHE A 50 6.84 0.39 0.80
C PHE A 50 7.95 1.41 1.04
N VAL A 51 7.94 2.54 0.33
CA VAL A 51 8.91 3.63 0.58
C VAL A 51 8.70 4.21 1.98
N VAL A 52 7.45 4.38 2.42
CA VAL A 52 7.15 4.80 3.80
C VAL A 52 7.78 3.85 4.81
N THR A 53 7.53 2.55 4.68
CA THR A 53 8.03 1.55 5.63
C THR A 53 9.55 1.42 5.56
N LEU A 54 10.16 1.59 4.39
CA LEU A 54 11.62 1.63 4.24
C LEU A 54 12.24 2.83 4.95
N VAL A 55 11.66 4.01 4.82
CA VAL A 55 12.12 5.21 5.54
C VAL A 55 11.95 5.05 7.04
N LEU A 56 10.82 4.51 7.50
CA LEU A 56 10.61 4.22 8.93
C LEU A 56 11.58 3.16 9.44
N TYR A 57 11.88 2.12 8.67
CA TYR A 57 12.83 1.08 9.03
C TYR A 57 14.19 1.68 9.36
N TYR A 58 14.75 2.48 8.44
CA TYR A 58 16.03 3.13 8.67
C TYR A 58 15.94 4.23 9.74
N GLY A 59 14.86 5.01 9.74
CA GLY A 59 14.63 6.06 10.73
C GLY A 59 14.63 5.52 12.15
N MET A 60 13.86 4.47 12.42
CA MET A 60 13.74 3.87 13.76
C MET A 60 14.97 3.09 14.19
N MET A 61 15.77 2.60 13.23
CA MET A 61 17.06 1.98 13.51
C MET A 61 18.12 3.02 13.87
N LEU A 62 18.15 4.17 13.18
CA LEU A 62 19.18 5.18 13.32
C LEU A 62 18.87 6.24 14.39
N LEU A 63 17.59 6.53 14.63
CA LEU A 63 17.11 7.60 15.51
C LEU A 63 16.08 7.07 16.55
N PRO A 64 16.39 6.02 17.33
CA PRO A 64 15.44 5.39 18.22
C PRO A 64 14.88 6.36 19.27
N GLY A 65 13.62 6.17 19.68
CA GLY A 65 12.98 6.99 20.71
C GLY A 65 12.49 8.37 20.24
N THR A 66 12.67 8.70 18.95
CA THR A 66 12.24 9.97 18.37
C THR A 66 10.71 10.12 18.39
N SER A 67 10.22 11.37 18.44
CA SER A 67 8.79 11.69 18.48
C SER A 67 8.05 11.28 17.21
N ALA A 68 6.74 11.05 17.32
CA ALA A 68 5.91 10.67 16.18
C ALA A 68 5.95 11.70 15.05
N LEU A 69 5.86 12.99 15.41
CA LEU A 69 5.94 14.10 14.47
C LEU A 69 7.24 14.09 13.67
N ALA A 70 8.38 13.79 14.30
CA ALA A 70 9.66 13.77 13.61
C ALA A 70 9.78 12.60 12.62
N TYR A 71 9.22 11.42 12.91
CA TYR A 71 9.15 10.33 11.92
C TYR A 71 8.19 10.65 10.76
N VAL A 72 7.03 11.25 11.04
CA VAL A 72 6.11 11.72 10.00
C VAL A 72 6.77 12.78 9.12
N ALA A 73 7.51 13.71 9.73
CA ALA A 73 8.28 14.72 9.01
C ALA A 73 9.40 14.10 8.16
N LEU A 74 10.09 13.06 8.67
CA LEU A 74 11.14 12.34 7.93
C LEU A 74 10.57 11.68 6.67
N VAL A 75 9.47 10.91 6.81
CA VAL A 75 8.79 10.27 5.68
C VAL A 75 8.31 11.32 4.67
N THR A 76 7.67 12.38 5.16
CA THR A 76 7.17 13.48 4.31
C THR A 76 8.33 14.18 3.60
N GLY A 77 9.45 14.42 4.27
CA GLY A 77 10.65 15.03 3.69
C GLY A 77 11.24 14.20 2.55
N VAL A 78 11.33 12.87 2.71
CA VAL A 78 11.75 11.96 1.64
C VAL A 78 10.78 12.01 0.46
N MET A 79 9.47 11.98 0.71
CA MET A 79 8.46 12.08 -0.35
C MET A 79 8.50 13.44 -1.06
N LEU A 80 8.75 14.54 -0.35
CA LEU A 80 8.95 15.85 -0.96
C LEU A 80 10.21 15.88 -1.83
N ALA A 81 11.32 15.27 -1.39
CA ALA A 81 12.52 15.15 -2.22
C ALA A 81 12.27 14.32 -3.50
N LEU A 82 11.53 13.21 -3.39
CA LEU A 82 11.10 12.43 -4.56
C LEU A 82 10.19 13.25 -5.49
N SER A 83 9.26 14.02 -4.93
CA SER A 83 8.36 14.91 -5.66
C SER A 83 9.12 15.97 -6.47
N VAL A 84 10.08 16.65 -5.85
CA VAL A 84 10.93 17.67 -6.52
C VAL A 84 11.76 17.02 -7.63
N THR A 85 12.32 15.84 -7.37
CA THR A 85 13.14 15.14 -8.37
C THR A 85 12.32 14.47 -9.46
N ALA A 86 11.00 14.35 -9.34
CA ALA A 86 10.14 13.75 -10.36
C ALA A 86 10.14 14.53 -11.70
N GLY A 87 10.38 15.84 -11.67
CA GLY A 87 10.57 16.66 -12.88
C GLY A 87 9.42 16.57 -13.89
N ASP A 88 9.72 16.19 -15.13
CA ASP A 88 8.74 16.02 -16.22
C ASP A 88 7.75 14.87 -15.97
N GLY A 89 8.06 13.98 -15.02
CA GLY A 89 7.18 12.89 -14.56
C GLY A 89 5.81 13.38 -14.09
N TRP A 90 5.70 14.57 -13.50
CA TRP A 90 4.41 15.17 -13.12
C TRP A 90 3.53 15.49 -14.33
N GLY A 91 4.11 16.05 -15.38
CA GLY A 91 3.41 16.33 -16.64
C GLY A 91 2.93 15.05 -17.32
N ARG A 92 3.77 14.00 -17.30
CA ARG A 92 3.40 12.66 -17.81
C ARG A 92 2.25 12.05 -17.03
N LEU A 93 2.30 12.11 -15.69
CA LEU A 93 1.24 11.61 -14.82
C LEU A 93 -0.07 12.35 -15.08
N ALA A 94 -0.05 13.68 -15.14
CA ALA A 94 -1.24 14.50 -15.42
C ALA A 94 -1.84 14.18 -16.80
N ALA A 95 -1.00 14.10 -17.84
CA ALA A 95 -1.45 13.75 -19.19
C ALA A 95 -2.01 12.33 -19.27
N MET A 96 -1.48 11.39 -18.48
CA MET A 96 -2.01 10.03 -18.37
C MET A 96 -3.35 10.01 -17.65
N LEU A 97 -3.48 10.66 -16.49
CA LEU A 97 -4.74 10.74 -15.74
C LEU A 97 -5.85 11.39 -16.58
N HIS A 98 -5.53 12.46 -17.32
CA HIS A 98 -6.48 13.09 -18.24
C HIS A 98 -6.96 12.14 -19.35
N ARG A 99 -6.04 11.32 -19.88
CA ARG A 99 -6.37 10.28 -20.87
C ARG A 99 -7.26 9.19 -20.28
N ILE A 100 -6.98 8.76 -19.04
CA ILE A 100 -7.80 7.77 -18.33
C ILE A 100 -9.22 8.31 -18.10
N VAL A 101 -9.35 9.55 -17.63
CA VAL A 101 -10.67 10.18 -17.39
C VAL A 101 -11.46 10.31 -18.70
N ARG A 102 -10.82 10.79 -19.77
CA ARG A 102 -11.49 10.88 -21.08
C ARG A 102 -11.85 9.52 -21.67
N GLY A 103 -11.04 8.50 -21.40
CA GLY A 103 -11.26 7.13 -21.86
C GLY A 103 -12.18 6.31 -20.96
N ALA A 104 -12.63 6.83 -19.81
CA ALA A 104 -13.41 6.08 -18.83
C ALA A 104 -14.78 5.63 -19.38
N SER A 105 -15.30 6.34 -20.39
CA SER A 105 -16.54 6.01 -21.11
C SER A 105 -16.37 4.90 -22.16
N ASP A 106 -15.15 4.38 -22.38
CA ASP A 106 -14.92 3.26 -23.27
C ASP A 106 -15.68 2.02 -22.75
N PRO A 107 -16.67 1.50 -23.51
CA PRO A 107 -17.43 0.33 -23.11
C PRO A 107 -16.54 -0.87 -22.79
N ALA A 108 -15.36 -1.00 -23.41
CA ALA A 108 -14.44 -2.09 -23.15
C ALA A 108 -13.83 -2.05 -21.73
N LEU A 109 -14.04 -1.00 -20.94
CA LEU A 109 -13.63 -0.92 -19.53
C LEU A 109 -14.66 -1.48 -18.55
N TRP A 110 -15.89 -1.81 -18.99
CA TRP A 110 -16.94 -2.29 -18.07
C TRP A 110 -16.49 -3.47 -17.17
N PRO A 111 -15.71 -4.48 -17.64
CA PRO A 111 -15.30 -5.59 -16.77
C PRO A 111 -14.35 -5.13 -15.66
N PHE A 112 -13.45 -4.19 -15.98
CA PHE A 112 -12.53 -3.60 -15.01
C PHE A 112 -13.28 -2.76 -13.98
N TRP A 113 -14.28 -1.99 -14.40
CA TRP A 113 -15.12 -1.21 -13.49
C TRP A 113 -15.95 -2.09 -12.58
N LEU A 114 -16.55 -3.17 -13.11
CA LEU A 114 -17.28 -4.14 -12.30
C LEU A 114 -16.37 -4.80 -11.26
N GLY A 115 -15.17 -5.23 -11.67
CA GLY A 115 -14.17 -5.81 -10.76
C GLY A 115 -13.74 -4.82 -9.68
N SER A 116 -13.46 -3.56 -10.05
CA SER A 116 -13.11 -2.50 -9.10
C SER A 116 -14.24 -2.22 -8.11
N LEU A 117 -15.48 -2.18 -8.59
CA LEU A 117 -16.66 -2.01 -7.73
C LEU A 117 -16.79 -3.17 -6.73
N ALA A 118 -16.62 -4.41 -7.19
CA ALA A 118 -16.65 -5.57 -6.31
C ALA A 118 -15.58 -5.48 -5.21
N VAL A 119 -14.36 -5.09 -5.55
CA VAL A 119 -13.28 -4.88 -4.58
C VAL A 119 -13.62 -3.78 -3.57
N VAL A 120 -14.20 -2.66 -4.02
CA VAL A 120 -14.66 -1.58 -3.13
C VAL A 120 -15.78 -2.06 -2.20
N VAL A 121 -16.76 -2.80 -2.72
CA VAL A 121 -17.85 -3.38 -1.90
C VAL A 121 -17.29 -4.33 -0.85
N ILE A 122 -16.37 -5.20 -1.25
CA ILE A 122 -15.67 -6.11 -0.32
C ILE A 122 -14.92 -5.29 0.75
N ALA A 123 -14.21 -4.23 0.38
CA ALA A 123 -13.51 -3.36 1.34
C ALA A 123 -14.48 -2.72 2.34
N VAL A 124 -15.57 -2.14 1.85
CA VAL A 124 -16.57 -1.46 2.69
C VAL A 124 -17.27 -2.44 3.62
N LEU A 125 -17.49 -3.69 3.20
CA LEU A 125 -18.11 -4.72 4.05
C LEU A 125 -17.11 -5.38 5.01
N LEU A 126 -15.89 -5.69 4.56
CA LEU A 126 -14.92 -6.43 5.38
C LEU A 126 -14.23 -5.55 6.41
N LEU A 127 -13.78 -4.35 6.04
CA LEU A 127 -13.00 -3.48 6.94
C LEU A 127 -13.71 -3.15 8.26
N PRO A 128 -15.02 -2.86 8.31
CA PRO A 128 -15.69 -2.65 9.60
C PRO A 128 -16.05 -3.95 10.33
N ASN A 129 -16.31 -5.05 9.61
CA ASN A 129 -16.96 -6.23 10.20
C ASN A 129 -16.00 -7.39 10.50
N LYS A 130 -14.84 -7.48 9.85
CA LYS A 130 -13.93 -8.62 10.00
C LYS A 130 -12.87 -8.34 11.07
N PRO A 131 -12.91 -8.97 12.25
CA PRO A 131 -11.88 -8.75 13.25
C PRO A 131 -10.49 -9.25 12.79
N LEU A 132 -9.43 -8.66 13.34
CA LEU A 132 -8.05 -9.13 13.17
C LEU A 132 -7.85 -10.41 13.98
N VAL A 133 -8.16 -11.57 13.41
CA VAL A 133 -8.05 -12.88 14.09
C VAL A 133 -7.11 -13.87 13.40
N ASP A 134 -6.58 -13.50 12.23
CA ASP A 134 -5.65 -14.36 11.50
C ASP A 134 -4.27 -14.34 12.19
N HIS A 135 -3.59 -15.49 12.27
CA HIS A 135 -2.31 -15.62 12.99
C HIS A 135 -1.29 -14.56 12.56
N ASP A 136 -1.06 -14.44 11.25
CA ASP A 136 -0.03 -13.56 10.71
C ASP A 136 -0.36 -12.08 10.91
N VAL A 137 -1.62 -11.67 10.71
CA VAL A 137 -2.01 -10.26 10.92
C VAL A 137 -1.90 -9.86 12.38
N LEU A 138 -2.17 -10.78 13.32
CA LEU A 138 -1.93 -10.56 14.74
C LEU A 138 -0.44 -10.38 15.02
N GLU A 139 0.41 -11.24 14.44
CA GLU A 139 1.87 -11.11 14.57
C GLU A 139 2.35 -9.73 14.08
N TYR A 140 1.89 -9.29 12.91
CA TYR A 140 2.26 -7.99 12.36
C TYR A 140 1.71 -6.82 13.14
N GLY A 141 0.44 -6.88 13.56
CA GLY A 141 -0.20 -5.83 14.33
C GLY A 141 0.46 -5.65 15.69
N VAL A 142 0.78 -6.74 16.39
CA VAL A 142 1.50 -6.69 17.67
C VAL A 142 2.91 -6.16 17.47
N GLN A 143 3.67 -6.69 16.51
CA GLN A 143 5.04 -6.20 16.25
C GLN A 143 5.06 -4.72 15.84
N GLY A 144 4.09 -4.28 15.03
CA GLY A 144 3.94 -2.88 14.63
C GLY A 144 3.62 -1.95 15.79
N ARG A 145 2.79 -2.40 16.75
CA ARG A 145 2.51 -1.68 18.00
C ARG A 145 3.72 -1.64 18.93
N VAL A 146 4.52 -2.69 18.97
CA VAL A 146 5.78 -2.71 19.71
C VAL A 146 6.76 -1.68 19.12
N PHE A 147 6.91 -1.62 17.79
CA PHE A 147 7.70 -0.56 17.14
C PHE A 147 7.13 0.83 17.38
N LEU A 148 5.80 0.97 17.44
CA LEU A 148 5.14 2.24 17.75
C LEU A 148 5.48 2.70 19.18
N ARG A 149 5.34 1.81 20.17
CA ARG A 149 5.59 2.07 21.59
C ARG A 149 7.07 2.39 21.84
N ASP A 150 7.95 1.53 21.34
CA ASP A 150 9.39 1.62 21.62
C ASP A 150 10.06 2.69 20.73
N ARG A 151 9.41 3.10 19.63
CA ARG A 151 9.92 4.04 18.63
C ARG A 151 11.31 3.65 18.11
N ALA A 152 11.57 2.34 18.03
CA ALA A 152 12.88 1.78 17.74
C ALA A 152 12.78 0.39 17.10
N ILE A 153 13.74 0.08 16.23
CA ILE A 153 13.96 -1.27 15.71
C ILE A 153 15.28 -1.79 16.27
N HIS A 154 15.21 -2.92 16.99
CA HIS A 154 16.37 -3.62 17.51
C HIS A 154 16.49 -4.98 16.82
N PHE A 155 17.66 -5.28 16.27
CA PHE A 155 17.96 -6.61 15.72
C PHE A 155 18.38 -7.52 16.86
N VAL A 156 17.45 -8.39 17.24
CA VAL A 156 17.69 -9.46 18.20
C VAL A 156 17.31 -10.77 17.54
N ARG A 157 18.08 -11.84 17.83
CA ARG A 157 17.83 -13.17 17.25
C ARG A 157 16.44 -13.71 17.59
N HIS A 158 15.99 -13.44 18.82
CA HIS A 158 14.69 -13.81 19.33
C HIS A 158 14.13 -12.60 20.09
N ARG A 159 13.01 -12.03 19.63
CA ARG A 159 12.38 -10.90 20.31
C ARG A 159 11.23 -11.42 21.15
N PHE A 160 11.35 -11.28 22.47
CA PHE A 160 10.27 -11.49 23.42
C PHE A 160 9.88 -10.13 24.02
N ASP A 161 8.61 -9.74 23.90
CA ASP A 161 8.08 -8.53 24.53
C ASP A 161 7.41 -8.89 25.87
N PRO A 162 8.03 -8.61 27.02
CA PRO A 162 7.49 -9.01 28.31
C PRO A 162 6.17 -8.31 28.66
N ALA A 163 5.88 -7.15 28.05
CA ALA A 163 4.65 -6.42 28.29
C ALA A 163 3.41 -7.09 27.67
N THR A 164 3.59 -7.79 26.54
CA THR A 164 2.51 -8.46 25.81
C THR A 164 2.60 -9.99 25.87
N GLY A 165 3.73 -10.53 26.34
CA GLY A 165 4.04 -11.97 26.26
C GLY A 165 4.31 -12.45 24.83
N PHE A 166 4.42 -11.53 23.87
CA PHE A 166 4.56 -11.85 22.47
C PHE A 166 5.98 -12.27 22.12
N TYR A 167 6.10 -13.38 21.41
CA TYR A 167 7.36 -13.89 20.89
C TYR A 167 7.35 -13.78 19.38
N TYR A 168 8.20 -12.91 18.84
CA TYR A 168 8.33 -12.70 17.41
C TYR A 168 9.40 -13.63 16.83
N VAL A 169 8.98 -14.50 15.91
CA VAL A 169 9.85 -15.53 15.31
C VAL A 169 10.73 -14.96 14.18
N GLY A 170 10.34 -13.82 13.60
CA GLY A 170 11.17 -13.15 12.60
C GLY A 170 11.16 -13.79 11.22
N LEU A 171 10.09 -14.52 10.88
CA LEU A 171 9.95 -15.16 9.57
C LEU A 171 9.60 -14.17 8.45
N HIS A 172 9.24 -12.94 8.80
CA HIS A 172 8.73 -11.93 7.87
C HIS A 172 9.53 -10.64 7.97
N GLY A 173 9.66 -9.92 6.84
CA GLY A 173 10.29 -8.60 6.85
C GLY A 173 9.46 -7.56 7.62
N PHE A 174 10.11 -6.56 8.21
CA PHE A 174 9.45 -5.53 9.01
C PHE A 174 8.57 -4.55 8.23
N SER A 175 8.58 -4.60 6.89
CA SER A 175 7.81 -3.65 6.07
C SER A 175 6.33 -3.61 6.45
N PHE A 176 5.67 -4.76 6.62
CA PHE A 176 4.25 -4.77 6.94
C PHE A 176 3.92 -4.42 8.40
N PRO A 177 4.63 -4.93 9.43
CA PRO A 177 4.52 -4.38 10.78
C PRO A 177 4.66 -2.85 10.82
N LEU A 178 5.57 -2.29 10.03
CA LEU A 178 5.80 -0.86 9.96
C LEU A 178 4.64 -0.08 9.32
N MET A 179 3.68 -0.73 8.65
CA MET A 179 2.43 -0.10 8.24
C MET A 179 1.56 0.22 9.46
N PHE A 180 1.36 -0.74 10.36
CA PHE A 180 0.67 -0.46 11.64
C PHE A 180 1.39 0.63 12.44
N THR A 181 2.72 0.63 12.42
CA THR A 181 3.53 1.68 13.03
C THR A 181 3.30 3.04 12.36
N TRP A 182 3.22 3.09 11.03
CA TRP A 182 2.93 4.32 10.29
C TRP A 182 1.54 4.88 10.61
N GLU A 183 0.50 4.05 10.62
CA GLU A 183 -0.86 4.48 10.95
C GLU A 183 -0.93 5.05 12.37
N GLY A 184 -0.30 4.39 13.34
CA GLY A 184 -0.25 4.89 14.71
C GLY A 184 0.58 6.17 14.86
N LEU A 185 1.66 6.34 14.07
CA LEU A 185 2.43 7.59 14.02
C LEU A 185 1.58 8.75 13.53
N VAL A 186 0.85 8.56 12.43
CA VAL A 186 -0.09 9.56 11.90
C VAL A 186 -1.20 9.81 12.92
N GLY A 187 -1.72 8.76 13.53
CA GLY A 187 -2.73 8.80 14.58
C GLY A 187 -2.34 9.67 15.78
N GLU A 188 -1.11 9.54 16.28
CA GLU A 188 -0.61 10.40 17.37
C GLU A 188 -0.51 11.87 16.96
N VAL A 189 -0.14 12.16 15.71
CA VAL A 189 -0.07 13.55 15.21
C VAL A 189 -1.46 14.19 15.07
N VAL A 190 -2.46 13.43 14.63
CA VAL A 190 -3.84 13.91 14.40
C VAL A 190 -4.80 13.62 15.56
N VAL A 191 -4.28 13.08 16.67
CA VAL A 191 -5.02 12.70 17.88
C VAL A 191 -6.21 11.77 17.54
N ALA A 192 -5.91 10.64 16.90
CA ALA A 192 -6.85 9.59 16.55
C ALA A 192 -6.19 8.21 16.67
N ALA A 193 -7.00 7.17 16.84
CA ALA A 193 -6.55 5.79 16.88
C ALA A 193 -7.40 4.93 15.95
N GLY A 194 -6.80 3.86 15.41
CA GLY A 194 -7.43 2.95 14.46
C GLY A 194 -6.40 2.05 13.79
N ASP A 195 -6.89 1.04 13.09
CA ASP A 195 -6.10 0.13 12.26
C ASP A 195 -6.71 -0.08 10.86
N GLY A 196 -7.70 0.75 10.51
CA GLY A 196 -8.47 0.62 9.29
C GLY A 196 -7.60 0.76 8.04
N TRP A 197 -6.59 1.64 8.06
CA TRP A 197 -5.73 1.83 6.89
C TRP A 197 -4.82 0.63 6.69
N SER A 198 -4.16 0.16 7.75
CA SER A 198 -3.29 -1.02 7.68
C SER A 198 -4.07 -2.25 7.23
N ARG A 199 -5.33 -2.39 7.66
CA ARG A 199 -6.25 -3.46 7.22
C ARG A 199 -6.67 -3.35 5.76
N SER A 200 -6.73 -2.14 5.22
CA SER A 200 -7.07 -1.92 3.81
C SER A 200 -5.95 -2.27 2.83
N ILE A 201 -4.70 -2.43 3.32
CA ILE A 201 -3.54 -2.67 2.48
C ILE A 201 -3.69 -3.92 1.63
N THR A 202 -4.14 -5.05 2.20
CA THR A 202 -4.30 -6.29 1.44
C THR A 202 -5.23 -6.09 0.24
N ILE A 203 -6.33 -5.37 0.43
CA ILE A 203 -7.33 -5.08 -0.61
C ILE A 203 -6.77 -4.08 -1.63
N TRP A 204 -6.04 -3.06 -1.17
CA TRP A 204 -5.36 -2.10 -2.03
C TRP A 204 -4.40 -2.79 -3.00
N TYR A 205 -3.52 -3.68 -2.50
CA TYR A 205 -2.58 -4.39 -3.36
C TYR A 205 -3.25 -5.43 -4.27
N ALA A 206 -4.35 -6.06 -3.83
CA ALA A 206 -5.13 -6.92 -4.71
C ALA A 206 -5.76 -6.13 -5.86
N TRP A 207 -6.28 -4.93 -5.60
CA TRP A 207 -6.78 -4.04 -6.64
C TRP A 207 -5.67 -3.58 -7.59
N LEU A 208 -4.49 -3.22 -7.06
CA LEU A 208 -3.35 -2.85 -7.90
C LEU A 208 -2.87 -4.01 -8.79
N LEU A 209 -2.86 -5.24 -8.28
CA LEU A 209 -2.56 -6.43 -9.10
C LEU A 209 -3.55 -6.58 -10.25
N ILE A 210 -4.85 -6.43 -9.98
CA ILE A 210 -5.90 -6.47 -11.02
C ILE A 210 -5.65 -5.37 -12.06
N ALA A 211 -5.42 -4.14 -11.61
CA ALA A 211 -5.16 -3.01 -12.49
C ALA A 211 -3.89 -3.23 -13.34
N LEU A 212 -2.84 -3.79 -12.74
CA LEU A 212 -1.58 -4.06 -13.43
C LEU A 212 -1.77 -5.12 -14.52
N VAL A 213 -2.33 -6.29 -14.18
CA VAL A 213 -2.60 -7.38 -15.12
C VAL A 213 -3.53 -6.91 -16.24
N TRP A 214 -4.60 -6.20 -15.89
CA TRP A 214 -5.51 -5.60 -16.87
C TRP A 214 -4.77 -4.66 -17.83
N SER A 215 -3.97 -3.73 -17.29
CA SER A 215 -3.27 -2.73 -18.10
C SER A 215 -2.25 -3.34 -19.06
N LEU A 216 -1.51 -4.35 -18.62
CA LEU A 216 -0.53 -5.06 -19.46
C LEU A 216 -1.21 -5.85 -20.58
N LEU A 217 -2.23 -6.64 -20.25
CA LEU A 217 -2.91 -7.49 -21.23
C LEU A 217 -3.74 -6.67 -22.24
N ARG A 218 -4.32 -5.54 -21.80
CA ARG A 218 -5.11 -4.67 -22.67
C ARG A 218 -4.26 -4.03 -23.76
N MET A 219 -2.98 -3.76 -23.49
CA MET A 219 -2.04 -3.27 -24.52
C MET A 219 -1.87 -4.26 -25.68
N ALA A 220 -1.99 -5.56 -25.41
CA ALA A 220 -1.95 -6.58 -26.44
C ALA A 220 -3.33 -6.71 -27.12
N ARG A 221 -4.37 -7.08 -26.37
CA ARG A 221 -5.75 -7.20 -26.86
C ARG A 221 -6.77 -6.99 -25.73
N PRO A 222 -7.89 -6.28 -25.94
CA PRO A 222 -8.91 -6.06 -24.89
C PRO A 222 -9.47 -7.35 -24.28
N TRP A 223 -9.74 -8.37 -25.09
CA TRP A 223 -10.29 -9.64 -24.60
C TRP A 223 -9.30 -10.40 -23.70
N LEU A 224 -7.98 -10.26 -23.93
CA LEU A 224 -6.96 -10.88 -23.09
C LEU A 224 -7.00 -10.29 -21.67
N ALA A 225 -7.23 -8.98 -21.56
CA ALA A 225 -7.37 -8.33 -20.25
C ALA A 225 -8.56 -8.88 -19.46
N VAL A 226 -9.68 -9.13 -20.13
CA VAL A 226 -10.87 -9.76 -19.53
C VAL A 226 -10.54 -11.18 -19.08
N ALA A 227 -10.02 -12.01 -19.99
CA ALA A 227 -9.67 -13.39 -19.70
C ALA A 227 -8.66 -13.49 -18.55
N GLY A 228 -7.55 -12.77 -18.62
CA GLY A 228 -6.51 -12.80 -17.59
C GLY A 228 -6.98 -12.28 -16.24
N THR A 229 -7.80 -11.23 -16.21
CA THR A 229 -8.37 -10.73 -14.95
C THR A 229 -9.33 -11.76 -14.34
N LEU A 230 -10.23 -12.35 -15.13
CA LEU A 230 -11.13 -13.40 -14.65
C LEU A 230 -10.36 -14.64 -14.18
N THR A 231 -9.35 -15.08 -14.92
CA THR A 231 -8.49 -16.20 -14.51
C THR A 231 -7.75 -15.89 -13.21
N MET A 232 -7.43 -14.64 -12.92
CA MET A 232 -6.81 -14.25 -11.65
C MET A 232 -7.84 -14.15 -10.51
N THR A 233 -9.03 -13.61 -10.74
CA THR A 233 -9.99 -13.27 -9.67
C THR A 233 -11.02 -14.35 -9.35
N LEU A 234 -11.35 -15.23 -10.31
CA LEU A 234 -12.30 -16.33 -10.10
C LEU A 234 -11.78 -17.49 -9.23
N PRO A 235 -10.49 -17.85 -9.26
CA PRO A 235 -9.98 -18.88 -8.37
C PRO A 235 -10.22 -18.53 -6.90
N LEU A 236 -10.69 -19.51 -6.15
CA LEU A 236 -11.01 -19.37 -4.73
C LEU A 236 -9.80 -18.83 -3.92
N GLY A 237 -8.57 -19.16 -4.34
CA GLY A 237 -7.35 -18.63 -3.74
C GLY A 237 -7.27 -17.10 -3.76
N PHE A 238 -7.60 -16.46 -4.88
CA PHE A 238 -7.60 -14.99 -4.95
C PHE A 238 -8.74 -14.37 -4.13
N LEU A 239 -9.90 -15.03 -4.09
CA LEU A 239 -10.99 -14.60 -3.21
C LEU A 239 -10.57 -14.67 -1.73
N PHE A 240 -9.81 -15.69 -1.33
CA PHE A 240 -9.23 -15.74 0.01
C PHE A 240 -8.22 -14.61 0.24
N LEU A 241 -7.42 -14.22 -0.76
CA LEU A 241 -6.52 -13.05 -0.63
C LEU A 241 -7.28 -11.74 -0.36
N LEU A 242 -8.53 -11.61 -0.82
CA LEU A 242 -9.34 -10.42 -0.55
C LEU A 242 -9.93 -10.41 0.87
N VAL A 243 -10.09 -11.58 1.47
CA VAL A 243 -10.79 -11.74 2.75
C VAL A 243 -9.81 -11.95 3.91
N VAL A 244 -8.73 -12.70 3.71
CA VAL A 244 -7.71 -13.00 4.71
C VAL A 244 -6.71 -11.86 4.75
N TYR A 245 -6.45 -11.31 5.95
CA TYR A 245 -5.45 -10.27 6.10
C TYR A 245 -4.06 -10.89 5.98
N HIS A 246 -3.58 -11.03 4.74
CA HIS A 246 -2.30 -11.65 4.45
C HIS A 246 -1.38 -10.71 3.66
N LEU A 247 -0.08 -10.99 3.72
CA LEU A 247 0.96 -10.25 3.00
C LEU A 247 1.06 -10.62 1.52
N ASP A 248 0.32 -11.62 1.05
CA ASP A 248 0.65 -12.24 -0.22
C ASP A 248 0.40 -11.29 -1.39
N SER A 249 -0.70 -10.53 -1.39
CA SER A 249 -0.93 -9.52 -2.42
C SER A 249 0.15 -8.43 -2.42
N TYR A 250 0.58 -7.99 -1.22
CA TYR A 250 1.69 -7.05 -1.05
C TYR A 250 3.02 -7.60 -1.61
N ARG A 251 3.35 -8.85 -1.27
CA ARG A 251 4.60 -9.51 -1.69
C ARG A 251 4.62 -9.82 -3.17
N ILE A 252 3.52 -10.35 -3.70
CA ILE A 252 3.38 -10.67 -5.12
C ILE A 252 3.51 -9.40 -5.94
N PHE A 253 2.86 -8.30 -5.53
CA PHE A 253 2.92 -7.05 -6.29
C PHE A 253 4.33 -6.43 -6.33
N LEU A 254 5.09 -6.51 -5.24
CA LEU A 254 6.38 -5.82 -5.13
C LEU A 254 7.59 -6.67 -5.51
N PHE A 255 7.49 -8.00 -5.43
CA PHE A 255 8.65 -8.89 -5.52
C PHE A 255 8.50 -10.04 -6.54
N SER A 256 7.42 -10.08 -7.32
CA SER A 256 7.23 -11.05 -8.43
C SER A 256 7.31 -10.36 -9.78
#